data_AF-A0A2R6RW73-F1
#
_entry.id   AF-A0A2R6RW73-F1
#
_cell.length_a   1.000
_cell.length_b   1.000
_cell.length_c   1.000
_cell.angle_alpha   90.00
_cell.angle_beta   90.00
_cell.angle_gamma   90.00
#
_symmetry.space_group_name_H-M   'P 1'
#
loop_
_entity.id
_entity.type
_entity.pdbx_description
1 polymer ?
#
loop_
_entity_poly.entity_id
_entity_poly.type
_entity_poly.pdbx_seq_one_letter_code
_entity_poly.pdbx_strand_id
1 'polypeptide(L)'
;MKKHTNMKIMVRWVPGHMGIKGNKAADGRAKEAARGEITICRPIPATLQKKLPQSVSKLHQGHSAVLKAEATTRWRNSPRCAQMNEIDPSLPSKKYSALIAGLLRRHAPLQKLLHKIGKVETPTCPACHEAPETVAHYIIHCPAFNHPRLALAFELGDNAKSLTVLFTNAKSLQPLFQYIHRTKRFSEQLGIMVLPPLEEIREKNEEQRKGKKPGV
;
A
#
# COMPACT_ATOMS: atom_id res chain seq x y z
N MET A 1 10.52 23.26 -51.20
CA MET A 1 9.31 22.56 -50.70
C MET A 1 8.11 23.01 -51.51
N LYS A 2 7.42 22.10 -52.22
CA LYS A 2 6.18 22.45 -52.94
C LYS A 2 5.07 22.66 -51.90
N LYS A 3 4.54 23.87 -51.79
CA LYS A 3 3.37 24.15 -50.95
C LYS A 3 2.14 23.64 -51.69
N HIS A 4 1.47 22.63 -51.13
CA HIS A 4 0.17 22.21 -51.62
C HIS A 4 -0.88 23.19 -51.09
N THR A 5 -1.14 24.25 -51.86
CA THR A 5 -2.02 25.37 -51.46
C THR A 5 -3.50 25.01 -51.46
N ASN A 6 -3.89 23.85 -51.99
CA ASN A 6 -5.30 23.45 -52.16
C ASN A 6 -5.66 22.10 -51.53
N MET A 7 -4.96 21.69 -50.47
CA MET A 7 -5.18 20.40 -49.80
C MET A 7 -6.10 20.59 -48.59
N LYS A 8 -7.31 20.02 -48.64
CA LYS A 8 -8.29 20.10 -47.55
C LYS A 8 -8.03 18.98 -46.53
N ILE A 9 -7.53 19.34 -45.34
CA ILE A 9 -7.25 18.42 -44.24
C ILE A 9 -8.39 18.51 -43.22
N MET A 10 -8.96 17.37 -42.84
CA MET A 10 -9.92 17.27 -41.74
C MET A 10 -9.29 16.48 -40.60
N VAL A 11 -9.23 17.08 -39.41
CA VAL A 11 -8.75 16.43 -38.19
C VAL A 11 -9.95 16.04 -37.34
N ARG A 12 -10.02 14.78 -36.92
CA ARG A 12 -11.08 14.27 -36.05
C ARG A 12 -10.47 13.57 -34.85
N TRP A 13 -10.93 13.92 -33.66
CA TRP A 13 -10.56 13.23 -32.44
C TRP A 13 -11.30 11.90 -32.33
N VAL A 14 -10.61 10.89 -31.80
CA VAL A 14 -11.14 9.54 -31.60
C VAL A 14 -10.68 9.04 -30.23
N PRO A 15 -11.56 8.41 -29.43
CA PRO A 15 -11.17 7.89 -28.12
C PRO A 15 -10.15 6.74 -28.22
N GLY A 16 -9.19 6.77 -27.30
CA GLY A 16 -8.21 5.70 -27.11
C GLY A 16 -8.85 4.42 -26.55
N HIS A 17 -8.26 3.27 -26.83
CA HIS A 17 -8.61 1.96 -26.26
C HIS A 17 -10.04 1.43 -26.49
N MET A 18 -10.90 2.15 -27.23
CA MET A 18 -12.29 1.78 -27.52
C MET A 18 -12.49 0.78 -28.68
N GLY A 19 -11.53 -0.10 -28.94
CA GLY A 19 -11.73 -1.12 -29.99
C GLY A 19 -11.55 -0.65 -31.44
N ILE A 20 -11.45 0.65 -31.71
CA ILE A 20 -11.44 1.20 -33.08
C ILE A 20 -10.21 0.72 -33.85
N LYS A 21 -10.45 -0.11 -34.88
CA LYS A 21 -9.42 -0.84 -35.65
C LYS A 21 -8.31 0.08 -36.16
N GLY A 22 -8.67 1.22 -36.75
CA GLY A 22 -7.69 2.19 -37.28
C GLY A 22 -6.82 2.83 -36.19
N ASN A 23 -7.43 3.22 -35.06
CA ASN A 23 -6.70 3.81 -33.93
C ASN A 23 -5.75 2.78 -33.29
N LYS A 24 -6.22 1.55 -33.09
CA LYS A 24 -5.39 0.44 -32.58
C LYS A 24 -4.22 0.10 -33.50
N ALA A 25 -4.43 0.08 -34.82
CA ALA A 25 -3.37 -0.18 -35.79
C ALA A 25 -2.31 0.94 -35.80
N ALA A 26 -2.74 2.20 -35.72
CA ALA A 26 -1.84 3.35 -35.63
C ALA A 26 -1.02 3.33 -34.33
N ASP A 27 -1.67 3.09 -33.18
CA ASP A 27 -1.00 2.95 -31.88
C ASP A 27 0.00 1.77 -31.85
N GLY A 28 -0.37 0.64 -32.46
CA GLY A 28 0.51 -0.53 -32.59
C GLY A 28 1.79 -0.20 -33.38
N ARG A 29 1.65 0.40 -34.56
CA ARG A 29 2.78 0.86 -35.39
C ARG A 29 3.63 1.90 -34.66
N ALA A 30 3.02 2.83 -33.93
CA ALA A 30 3.76 3.82 -33.15
C ALA A 30 4.60 3.17 -32.03
N LYS A 31 4.06 2.11 -31.39
CA LYS A 31 4.78 1.34 -30.36
C LYS A 31 5.94 0.53 -30.93
N GLU A 32 5.75 -0.14 -32.07
CA GLU A 32 6.82 -0.82 -32.80
C GLU A 32 7.95 0.16 -33.15
N ALA A 33 7.60 1.37 -33.61
CA ALA A 33 8.56 2.43 -33.94
C ALA A 33 9.35 2.84 -32.71
N ALA A 34 8.66 3.05 -31.59
CA ALA A 34 9.28 3.43 -30.32
C ALA A 34 10.20 2.34 -29.74
N ARG A 35 9.97 1.07 -30.08
CA ARG A 35 10.85 -0.06 -29.73
C ARG A 35 12.02 -0.24 -30.71
N GLY A 36 12.02 0.45 -31.84
CA GLY A 36 13.04 0.30 -32.89
C GLY A 36 12.82 -0.92 -33.80
N GLU A 37 11.62 -1.50 -33.79
CA GLU A 37 11.27 -2.73 -34.53
C GLU A 37 10.89 -2.45 -36.00
N ILE A 38 11.07 -1.22 -36.48
CA ILE A 38 10.63 -0.80 -37.81
C ILE A 38 11.82 -0.48 -38.70
N THR A 39 11.82 -1.08 -39.88
CA THR A 39 12.70 -0.68 -40.98
C THR A 39 12.20 0.61 -41.62
N ILE A 40 13.02 1.65 -41.60
CA ILE A 40 12.72 2.93 -42.23
C ILE A 40 12.95 2.79 -43.74
N CYS A 41 11.88 2.60 -44.51
CA CYS A 41 11.98 2.46 -45.96
C CYS A 41 12.03 3.81 -46.72
N ARG A 42 11.90 4.94 -46.03
CA ARG A 42 11.92 6.29 -46.62
C ARG A 42 12.76 7.23 -45.77
N PRO A 43 13.57 8.12 -46.38
CA PRO A 43 14.39 9.06 -45.64
C PRO A 43 13.51 9.95 -44.74
N ILE A 44 13.82 9.97 -43.44
CA ILE A 44 13.12 10.80 -42.46
C ILE A 44 13.54 12.26 -42.69
N PRO A 45 12.61 13.22 -42.73
CA PRO A 45 12.95 14.64 -42.80
C PRO A 45 13.89 15.06 -41.67
N ALA A 46 14.90 15.88 -41.96
CA ALA A 46 15.91 16.32 -40.98
C ALA A 46 15.30 16.96 -39.71
N THR A 47 14.11 17.58 -39.83
CA THR A 47 13.36 18.15 -38.70
C THR A 47 12.92 17.11 -37.67
N LEU A 48 12.69 15.86 -38.09
CA LEU A 48 12.23 14.75 -37.25
C LEU A 48 13.38 13.86 -36.76
N GLN A 49 14.62 14.11 -37.19
CA GLN A 49 15.81 13.38 -36.74
C GLN A 49 16.42 13.97 -35.46
N LYS A 50 15.85 15.04 -34.91
CA LYS A 50 16.34 15.66 -33.68
C LYS A 50 16.20 14.70 -32.50
N LYS A 51 17.21 14.68 -31.62
CA LYS A 51 17.10 13.95 -30.35
C LYS A 51 15.91 14.47 -29.57
N LEU A 52 15.00 13.58 -29.22
CA LEU A 52 13.86 13.91 -28.38
C LEU A 52 14.35 14.21 -26.96
N PRO A 53 13.74 15.19 -26.26
CA PRO A 53 14.05 15.44 -24.86
C PRO A 53 13.68 14.22 -24.02
N GLN A 54 14.37 14.03 -22.90
CA GLN A 54 14.04 12.96 -21.97
C GLN A 54 12.64 13.15 -21.41
N SER A 55 11.81 12.11 -21.50
CA SER A 55 10.48 12.13 -20.88
C SER A 55 10.62 12.14 -19.37
N VAL A 56 10.13 13.20 -18.72
CA VAL A 56 10.02 13.31 -17.26
C VAL A 56 9.34 12.06 -16.69
N SER A 57 8.22 11.63 -17.28
CA SER A 57 7.51 10.43 -16.86
C SER A 57 8.39 9.17 -16.92
N LYS A 58 9.22 9.01 -17.94
CA LYS A 58 10.12 7.85 -18.05
C LYS A 58 11.24 7.89 -17.00
N LEU A 59 11.79 9.06 -16.71
CA LEU A 59 12.77 9.26 -15.64
C LEU A 59 12.16 8.91 -14.27
N HIS A 60 10.96 9.42 -13.98
CA HIS A 60 10.23 9.11 -12.75
C HIS A 60 9.92 7.60 -12.62
N GLN A 61 9.52 6.94 -13.71
CA GLN A 61 9.28 5.50 -13.72
C GLN A 61 10.56 4.71 -13.43
N GLY A 62 11.67 5.09 -14.06
CA GLY A 62 12.98 4.47 -13.82
C GLY A 62 13.44 4.63 -12.38
N HIS A 63 13.41 5.86 -11.86
CA HIS A 63 13.78 6.14 -10.47
C HIS A 63 12.87 5.40 -9.47
N SER A 64 11.56 5.38 -9.72
CA SER A 64 10.60 4.64 -8.89
C SER A 64 10.86 3.13 -8.91
N ALA A 65 11.30 2.57 -10.04
CA ALA A 65 11.64 1.16 -10.15
C ALA A 65 12.88 0.82 -9.32
N VAL A 66 13.92 1.66 -9.37
CA VAL A 66 15.12 1.53 -8.54
C VAL A 66 14.76 1.57 -7.05
N LEU A 67 14.01 2.58 -6.62
CA LEU A 67 13.59 2.71 -5.23
C LEU A 67 12.77 1.50 -4.74
N LYS A 68 11.88 0.97 -5.59
CA LYS A 68 11.10 -0.23 -5.26
C LYS A 68 11.98 -1.47 -5.13
N ALA A 69 12.96 -1.64 -6.02
CA ALA A 69 13.90 -2.75 -5.95
C ALA A 69 14.73 -2.68 -4.67
N GLU A 70 15.31 -1.51 -4.36
CA GLU A 70 16.05 -1.30 -3.11
C GLU A 70 15.20 -1.53 -1.87
N ALA A 71 13.97 -0.98 -1.84
CA ALA A 71 13.06 -1.18 -0.72
C ALA A 71 12.73 -2.68 -0.52
N THR A 72 12.55 -3.43 -1.61
CA THR A 72 12.31 -4.87 -1.57
C THR A 72 13.53 -5.62 -1.01
N THR A 73 14.73 -5.27 -1.46
CA THR A 73 15.98 -5.86 -0.95
C THR A 73 16.19 -5.55 0.53
N ARG A 74 16.02 -4.29 0.93
CA ARG A 74 16.12 -3.87 2.35
C ARG A 74 15.08 -4.57 3.23
N TRP A 75 13.86 -4.74 2.73
CA TRP A 75 12.81 -5.49 3.44
C TRP A 75 13.25 -6.94 3.64
N ARG A 76 13.61 -7.65 2.56
CA ARG A 76 14.02 -9.06 2.61
C ARG A 76 15.20 -9.31 3.56
N ASN A 77 16.14 -8.37 3.63
CA ASN A 77 17.30 -8.47 4.51
C ASN A 77 16.99 -8.10 5.97
N SER A 78 15.79 -7.61 6.28
CA SER A 78 15.40 -7.26 7.64
C SER A 78 15.03 -8.51 8.44
N PRO A 79 15.46 -8.63 9.72
CA PRO A 79 14.96 -9.66 10.64
C PRO A 79 13.42 -9.64 10.76
N ARG A 80 12.79 -8.48 10.51
CA ARG A 80 11.33 -8.34 10.50
C ARG A 80 10.68 -9.07 9.33
N CYS A 81 11.34 -9.22 8.18
CA CYS A 81 10.76 -9.93 7.05
C CYS A 81 10.55 -11.41 7.37
N ALA A 82 11.47 -12.06 8.10
CA ALA A 82 11.28 -13.43 8.54
C ALA A 82 10.04 -13.57 9.45
N GLN A 83 9.92 -12.70 10.45
CA GLN A 83 8.78 -12.68 11.38
C GLN A 83 7.46 -12.30 10.69
N MET A 84 7.50 -11.42 9.68
CA MET A 84 6.29 -10.99 8.98
C MET A 84 5.84 -11.96 7.90
N ASN A 85 6.77 -12.69 7.27
CA ASN A 85 6.44 -13.74 6.30
C ASN A 85 5.69 -14.91 6.96
N GLU A 86 5.90 -15.15 8.26
CA GLU A 86 5.10 -16.11 9.05
C GLU A 86 3.64 -15.67 9.21
N ILE A 87 3.38 -14.36 9.15
CA ILE A 87 2.04 -13.78 9.31
C ILE A 87 1.33 -13.71 7.95
N ASP A 88 2.01 -13.21 6.92
CA ASP A 88 1.49 -13.18 5.54
C ASP A 88 2.66 -13.07 4.53
N PRO A 89 2.83 -14.05 3.63
CA PRO A 89 3.92 -14.06 2.64
C PRO A 89 3.77 -12.98 1.56
N SER A 90 2.60 -12.34 1.45
CA SER A 90 2.39 -11.17 0.58
C SER A 90 2.91 -9.87 1.20
N LEU A 91 3.54 -9.93 2.39
CA LEU A 91 4.05 -8.77 3.08
C LEU A 91 5.38 -8.22 2.50
N PRO A 92 5.51 -6.89 2.41
CA PRO A 92 4.59 -5.89 2.94
C PRO A 92 3.56 -5.54 1.88
N SER A 93 2.35 -6.08 2.00
CA SER A 93 1.23 -5.80 1.12
C SER A 93 1.02 -4.29 1.05
N LYS A 94 0.62 -3.73 -0.10
CA LYS A 94 0.39 -2.28 -0.22
C LYS A 94 -0.53 -1.75 0.89
N LYS A 95 -1.52 -2.56 1.29
CA LYS A 95 -2.44 -2.27 2.40
C LYS A 95 -1.72 -2.27 3.76
N TYR A 96 -0.88 -3.28 4.02
CA TYR A 96 -0.07 -3.38 5.23
C TYR A 96 0.96 -2.24 5.35
N SER A 97 1.67 -1.93 4.26
CA SER A 97 2.60 -0.79 4.21
C SER A 97 1.88 0.52 4.51
N ALA A 98 0.68 0.73 3.96
CA ALA A 98 -0.11 1.93 4.25
C ALA A 98 -0.58 1.98 5.72
N LEU A 99 -1.03 0.85 6.28
CA LEU A 99 -1.46 0.72 7.68
C LEU A 99 -0.32 0.96 8.66
N ILE A 100 0.80 0.24 8.49
CA ILE A 100 1.97 0.36 9.34
C ILE A 100 2.63 1.71 9.17
N ALA A 101 2.71 2.26 7.95
CA ALA A 101 3.18 3.62 7.80
C ALA A 101 2.21 4.61 8.48
N GLY A 102 0.89 4.39 8.49
CA GLY A 102 -0.04 5.23 9.26
C GLY A 102 0.17 5.11 10.78
N LEU A 103 0.21 3.89 11.30
CA LEU A 103 0.33 3.58 12.73
C LEU A 103 1.72 3.90 13.30
N LEU A 104 2.80 3.40 12.67
CA LEU A 104 4.18 3.59 13.14
C LEU A 104 4.70 5.01 12.92
N ARG A 105 4.18 5.77 11.93
CA ARG A 105 4.58 7.19 11.78
C ARG A 105 3.92 8.11 12.81
N ARG A 106 3.34 7.58 13.91
CA ARG A 106 2.63 8.36 14.95
C ARG A 106 1.39 9.09 14.41
N HIS A 107 0.89 8.69 13.24
CA HIS A 107 -0.20 9.35 12.54
C HIS A 107 -1.47 8.51 12.46
N ALA A 108 -1.83 7.85 13.57
CA ALA A 108 -3.19 7.34 13.71
C ALA A 108 -4.18 8.51 13.64
N PRO A 109 -5.26 8.45 12.84
CA PRO A 109 -6.24 9.53 12.71
C PRO A 109 -7.14 9.60 13.95
N LEU A 110 -6.52 9.77 15.11
CA LEU A 110 -7.17 10.02 16.38
C LEU A 110 -7.39 11.52 16.53
N GLN A 111 -8.42 11.88 17.26
CA GLN A 111 -8.93 13.23 17.35
C GLN A 111 -7.86 14.26 17.76
N LYS A 112 -6.93 13.94 18.67
CA LYS A 112 -5.86 14.88 19.05
C LYS A 112 -4.94 15.24 17.88
N LEU A 113 -4.61 14.26 17.03
CA LEU A 113 -3.80 14.52 15.85
C LEU A 113 -4.61 15.30 14.80
N LEU A 114 -5.86 14.88 14.57
CA LEU A 114 -6.74 15.50 13.59
C LEU A 114 -7.02 16.98 13.92
N HIS A 115 -7.19 17.29 15.20
CA HIS A 115 -7.31 18.66 15.70
C HIS A 115 -6.03 19.46 15.46
N LYS A 116 -4.85 18.87 15.75
CA LYS A 116 -3.55 19.52 15.50
C LYS A 116 -3.32 19.88 14.02
N ILE A 117 -3.87 19.10 13.09
CA ILE A 117 -3.80 19.37 11.64
C ILE A 117 -4.99 20.18 11.11
N GLY A 118 -5.86 20.70 11.99
CA GLY A 118 -7.01 21.54 11.62
C GLY A 118 -8.13 20.81 10.87
N LYS A 119 -8.28 19.50 11.07
CA LYS A 119 -9.34 18.69 10.43
C LYS A 119 -10.57 18.48 11.30
N VAL A 120 -10.49 18.80 12.58
CA VAL A 120 -11.62 18.71 13.52
C VAL A 120 -11.50 19.76 14.61
N GLU A 121 -12.67 20.23 15.06
CA GLU A 121 -12.79 21.35 15.99
C GLU A 121 -12.31 21.02 17.41
N THR A 122 -12.51 19.79 17.88
CA THR A 122 -12.16 19.39 19.24
C THR A 122 -11.23 18.18 19.25
N PRO A 123 -10.28 18.07 20.19
CA PRO A 123 -9.39 16.90 20.32
C PRO A 123 -10.01 15.75 21.14
N THR A 124 -11.25 15.88 21.60
CA THR A 124 -11.92 14.98 22.55
C THR A 124 -12.28 13.63 21.92
N CYS A 125 -12.10 12.54 22.67
CA CYS A 125 -12.47 11.21 22.21
C CYS A 125 -13.98 11.11 21.93
N PRO A 126 -14.40 10.65 20.74
CA PRO A 126 -15.81 10.51 20.40
C PRO A 126 -16.49 9.32 21.10
N ALA A 127 -15.72 8.43 21.73
CA ALA A 127 -16.26 7.23 22.38
C ALA A 127 -16.54 7.43 23.88
N CYS A 128 -15.66 8.13 24.61
CA CYS A 128 -15.85 8.39 26.04
C CYS A 128 -16.17 9.84 26.38
N HIS A 129 -15.92 10.79 25.47
CA HIS A 129 -16.12 12.23 25.68
C HIS A 129 -15.38 12.88 26.86
N GLU A 130 -14.49 12.16 27.55
CA GLU A 130 -13.84 12.63 28.79
C GLU A 130 -12.43 13.22 28.57
N ALA A 131 -11.68 12.73 27.59
CA ALA A 131 -10.28 13.08 27.42
C ALA A 131 -9.86 13.23 25.95
N PRO A 132 -8.74 13.92 25.65
CA PRO A 132 -8.20 14.00 24.31
C PRO A 132 -7.83 12.63 23.74
N GLU A 133 -8.25 12.34 22.51
CA GLU A 133 -8.01 11.05 21.86
C GLU A 133 -6.53 10.93 21.42
N THR A 134 -5.70 10.39 22.31
CA THR A 134 -4.31 9.99 22.05
C THR A 134 -4.21 8.49 21.80
N VAL A 135 -3.10 8.01 21.25
CA VAL A 135 -2.83 6.56 21.12
C VAL A 135 -2.84 5.88 22.50
N ALA A 136 -2.25 6.52 23.51
CA ALA A 136 -2.27 6.02 24.88
C ALA A 136 -3.70 5.99 25.44
N HIS A 137 -4.48 7.05 25.26
CA HIS A 137 -5.87 7.06 25.69
C HIS A 137 -6.67 5.96 24.99
N TYR A 138 -6.62 5.88 23.66
CA TYR A 138 -7.31 4.88 22.86
C TYR A 138 -7.02 3.46 23.36
N ILE A 139 -5.76 3.04 23.40
CA ILE A 139 -5.37 1.65 23.70
C ILE A 139 -5.46 1.34 25.20
N ILE A 140 -4.98 2.24 26.08
CA ILE A 140 -4.70 1.92 27.48
C ILE A 140 -5.79 2.47 28.43
N HIS A 141 -6.33 3.66 28.19
CA HIS A 141 -7.11 4.37 29.21
C HIS A 141 -8.60 4.56 28.89
N CYS A 142 -9.02 4.45 27.64
CA CYS A 142 -10.37 4.86 27.23
C CYS A 142 -11.45 3.94 27.81
N PRO A 143 -12.33 4.40 28.70
CA PRO A 143 -13.30 3.53 29.36
C PRO A 143 -14.25 2.83 28.37
N ALA A 144 -14.58 3.49 27.26
CA ALA A 144 -15.42 2.94 26.20
C ALA A 144 -14.87 1.67 25.55
N PHE A 145 -13.55 1.44 25.61
CA PHE A 145 -12.90 0.27 25.00
C PHE A 145 -12.42 -0.75 26.04
N ASN A 146 -13.00 -0.77 27.25
CA ASN A 146 -12.63 -1.71 28.30
C ASN A 146 -12.80 -3.17 27.88
N HIS A 147 -13.93 -3.54 27.27
CA HIS A 147 -14.18 -4.93 26.86
C HIS A 147 -13.17 -5.43 25.81
N PRO A 148 -12.91 -4.72 24.70
CA PRO A 148 -11.81 -5.06 23.80
C PRO A 148 -10.44 -5.11 24.49
N ARG A 149 -10.17 -4.21 25.44
CA ARG A 149 -8.88 -4.17 26.16
C ARG A 149 -8.69 -5.38 27.07
N LEU A 150 -9.75 -5.87 27.70
CA LEU A 150 -9.69 -7.08 28.51
C LEU A 150 -9.30 -8.30 27.67
N ALA A 151 -9.85 -8.41 26.45
CA ALA A 151 -9.43 -9.45 25.52
C ALA A 151 -7.96 -9.31 25.08
N LEU A 152 -7.51 -8.07 24.83
CA LEU A 152 -6.10 -7.79 24.53
C LEU A 152 -5.18 -8.16 25.70
N ALA A 153 -5.59 -7.85 26.93
CA ALA A 153 -4.86 -8.17 28.15
C ALA A 153 -4.84 -9.67 28.45
N PHE A 154 -5.91 -10.39 28.10
CA PHE A 154 -5.95 -11.86 28.22
C PHE A 154 -4.91 -12.53 27.32
N GLU A 155 -4.74 -12.04 26.09
CA GLU A 155 -3.78 -12.62 25.14
C GLU A 155 -2.32 -12.20 25.40
N LEU A 156 -2.07 -11.00 25.93
CA LEU A 156 -0.73 -10.42 26.04
C LEU A 156 -0.21 -10.23 27.48
N GLY A 157 -1.06 -10.40 28.48
CA GLY A 157 -0.71 -10.14 29.89
C GLY A 157 -0.24 -8.70 30.10
N ASP A 158 0.82 -8.51 30.90
CA ASP A 158 1.36 -7.19 31.20
C ASP A 158 1.92 -6.43 29.99
N ASN A 159 2.23 -7.14 28.90
CA ASN A 159 2.66 -6.51 27.65
C ASN A 159 1.55 -5.67 27.01
N ALA A 160 0.28 -5.91 27.35
CA ALA A 160 -0.86 -5.12 26.85
C ALA A 160 -0.87 -3.66 27.36
N LYS A 161 -0.13 -3.37 28.44
CA LYS A 161 -0.05 -2.01 29.02
C LYS A 161 1.08 -1.18 28.41
N SER A 162 1.99 -1.80 27.65
CA SER A 162 3.17 -1.13 27.09
C SER A 162 3.02 -0.90 25.58
N LEU A 163 2.87 0.37 25.19
CA LEU A 163 2.79 0.75 23.77
C LEU A 163 4.05 0.32 23.00
N THR A 164 5.23 0.38 23.63
CA THR A 164 6.48 -0.01 22.97
C THR A 164 6.48 -1.48 22.62
N VAL A 165 6.01 -2.34 23.54
CA VAL A 165 5.93 -3.78 23.30
C VAL A 165 4.88 -4.10 22.23
N LEU A 166 3.70 -3.46 22.32
CA LEU A 166 2.60 -3.62 21.37
C LEU A 166 2.95 -3.28 19.93
N PHE A 167 3.79 -2.26 19.71
CA PHE A 167 4.19 -1.84 18.36
C PHE A 167 5.49 -2.50 17.85
N THR A 168 6.24 -3.18 18.70
CA THR A 168 7.54 -3.77 18.33
C THR A 168 7.50 -5.27 18.14
N ASN A 169 6.66 -5.99 18.88
CA ASN A 169 6.63 -7.45 18.86
C ASN A 169 5.60 -7.99 17.86
N ALA A 170 6.05 -8.80 16.89
CA ALA A 170 5.18 -9.43 15.88
C ALA A 170 4.02 -10.23 16.50
N LYS A 171 4.27 -10.93 17.63
CA LYS A 171 3.24 -11.69 18.35
C LYS A 171 2.15 -10.82 18.97
N SER A 172 2.45 -9.54 19.24
CA SER A 172 1.50 -8.58 19.81
C SER A 172 0.69 -7.82 18.77
N LEU A 173 1.12 -7.84 17.50
CA LEU A 173 0.42 -7.16 16.42
C LEU A 173 -0.94 -7.79 16.14
N GLN A 174 -1.04 -9.13 16.12
CA GLN A 174 -2.31 -9.81 15.85
C GLN A 174 -3.38 -9.50 16.93
N PRO A 175 -3.11 -9.66 18.24
CA PRO A 175 -4.04 -9.25 19.29
C PRO A 175 -4.40 -7.76 19.20
N LEU A 176 -3.42 -6.89 18.89
CA LEU A 176 -3.65 -5.46 18.71
C LEU A 176 -4.56 -5.15 17.52
N PHE A 177 -4.44 -5.87 16.41
CA PHE A 177 -5.35 -5.71 15.27
C PHE A 177 -6.76 -6.21 15.59
N GLN A 178 -6.89 -7.31 16.34
CA GLN A 178 -8.20 -7.74 16.83
C GLN A 178 -8.84 -6.70 17.75
N TYR A 179 -8.05 -6.10 18.66
CA TYR A 179 -8.49 -4.98 19.47
C TYR A 179 -9.02 -3.85 18.59
N ILE A 180 -8.23 -3.39 17.61
CA ILE A 180 -8.62 -2.33 16.66
C ILE A 180 -9.89 -2.67 15.89
N HIS A 181 -10.05 -3.94 15.50
CA HIS A 181 -11.25 -4.40 14.81
C HIS A 181 -12.49 -4.33 15.74
N ARG A 182 -12.34 -4.83 16.98
CA ARG A 182 -13.43 -4.86 17.97
C ARG A 182 -13.87 -3.47 18.44
N THR A 183 -12.97 -2.49 18.48
CA THR A 183 -13.34 -1.11 18.81
C THR A 183 -14.16 -0.43 17.71
N LYS A 184 -14.14 -0.95 16.48
CA LYS A 184 -14.79 -0.38 15.28
C LYS A 184 -14.45 1.09 15.02
N ARG A 185 -13.43 1.64 15.69
CA ARG A 185 -13.09 3.07 15.68
C ARG A 185 -12.67 3.57 14.30
N PHE A 186 -12.06 2.70 13.51
CA PHE A 186 -11.59 2.98 12.15
C PHE A 186 -12.42 2.27 11.08
N SER A 187 -13.62 1.80 11.42
CA SER A 187 -14.47 1.02 10.49
C SER A 187 -14.85 1.81 9.24
N GLU A 188 -15.15 3.10 9.37
CA GLU A 188 -15.45 4.01 8.24
C GLU A 188 -14.24 4.25 7.31
N GLN A 189 -13.02 4.20 7.86
CA GLN A 189 -11.78 4.50 7.12
C GLN A 189 -11.11 3.25 6.53
N LEU A 190 -11.34 2.08 7.12
CA LEU A 190 -10.66 0.82 6.77
C LEU A 190 -11.58 -0.24 6.16
N GLY A 191 -12.91 -0.06 6.24
CA GLY A 191 -13.85 -1.13 5.99
C GLY A 191 -13.75 -2.25 7.05
N ILE A 192 -14.58 -3.28 6.92
CA ILE A 192 -14.50 -4.46 7.80
C ILE A 192 -13.18 -5.18 7.50
N MET A 193 -12.19 -5.03 8.37
CA MET A 193 -10.97 -5.84 8.33
C MET A 193 -11.33 -7.30 8.66
N VAL A 194 -11.50 -8.14 7.64
CA VAL A 194 -11.58 -9.60 7.84
C VAL A 194 -10.15 -10.09 8.07
N LEU A 195 -9.80 -10.34 9.34
CA LEU A 195 -8.61 -11.14 9.64
C LEU A 195 -8.95 -12.61 9.36
N PRO A 196 -8.06 -13.39 8.71
CA PRO A 196 -8.29 -14.82 8.52
C PRO A 196 -8.45 -15.52 9.89
N PRO A 197 -9.35 -16.51 10.02
CA PRO A 197 -9.59 -17.22 11.26
C PRO A 197 -8.33 -17.92 11.81
N LEU A 198 -8.20 -17.96 13.14
CA LEU A 198 -7.07 -18.52 13.88
C LEU A 198 -6.77 -20.00 13.57
N GLU A 199 -7.77 -20.76 13.13
CA GLU A 199 -7.65 -22.20 12.86
C GLU A 199 -6.81 -22.48 11.61
N GLU A 200 -6.96 -21.68 10.56
CA GLU A 200 -6.17 -21.81 9.32
C GLU A 200 -4.67 -21.54 9.55
N ILE A 201 -4.32 -20.72 10.55
CA ILE A 201 -2.94 -20.42 10.92
C ILE A 201 -2.34 -21.57 11.74
N ARG A 202 -3.15 -22.22 12.60
CA ARG A 202 -2.70 -23.36 13.41
C ARG A 202 -2.49 -24.61 12.56
N GLU A 203 -3.40 -24.90 11.64
CA GLU A 203 -3.30 -26.05 10.73
C GLU A 203 -2.08 -25.95 9.81
N LYS A 204 -1.82 -24.77 9.23
CA LYS A 204 -0.63 -24.53 8.40
C LYS A 204 0.69 -24.68 9.16
N ASN A 205 0.70 -24.33 10.45
CA ASN A 205 1.87 -24.48 11.31
C ASN A 205 2.10 -25.95 11.74
N GLU A 206 1.04 -26.75 11.87
CA GLU A 206 1.14 -28.19 12.12
C GLU A 206 1.55 -28.99 10.88
N GLU A 207 1.05 -28.64 9.68
CA GLU A 207 1.47 -29.25 8.42
C GLU A 207 2.96 -28.98 8.11
N GLN A 208 3.44 -27.76 8.36
CA GLN A 208 4.87 -27.43 8.22
C GLN A 208 5.77 -28.14 9.23
N ARG A 209 5.25 -28.50 10.42
CA ARG A 209 5.98 -29.34 11.39
C ARG A 209 5.99 -30.81 10.99
N LYS A 210 4.89 -31.34 10.42
CA LYS A 210 4.79 -32.74 9.96
C LYS A 210 5.61 -33.00 8.69
N GLY A 211 5.78 -32.01 7.81
CA GLY A 211 6.62 -32.10 6.61
C GLY A 211 8.14 -32.02 6.84
N LYS A 212 8.59 -31.83 8.09
CA LYS A 212 10.01 -31.67 8.48
C LYS A 212 10.57 -32.84 9.27
N LYS A 213 9.97 -34.04 9.16
CA LYS A 213 10.61 -35.28 9.63
C LYS A 213 11.76 -35.61 8.67
N PRO A 214 13.01 -35.73 9.14
CA PRO A 214 14.12 -36.15 8.30
C PRO A 214 13.89 -37.62 7.94
N GLY A 215 13.86 -37.92 6.63
CA GLY A 215 14.00 -39.29 6.16
C GLY A 215 15.36 -39.80 6.60
N VAL A 216 15.34 -40.83 7.44
CA VAL A 216 16.44 -41.78 7.61
C VAL A 216 16.37 -42.77 6.46
#